data_AF-A0A0P9GHC1-F1
#
_entry.id   AF-A0A0P9GHC1-F1
#
_cell.length_a   1.000
_cell.length_b   1.000
_cell.length_c   1.000
_cell.angle_alpha   90.00
_cell.angle_beta   90.00
_cell.angle_gamma   90.00
#
_symmetry.space_group_name_H-M   'P 1'
#
loop_
_entity.id
_entity.type
_entity.pdbx_description
1 polymer ?
#
loop_
_entity_poly.entity_id
_entity_poly.type
_entity_poly.pdbx_seq_one_letter_code
_entity_poly.pdbx_strand_id
1 'polypeptide(L)'
;FAEVLVGAGQQPGDRAPILVRQEHLKLMKPRSVVIDVAINQGGCVATSRPTTHREPTFLAEGVLHYAVPNIPSAVARTAAHALNNALLPFLLPIANAGIERAMTHENALARAVGLLRGEPLTPQVNARLRGSATATQLEIL
;
A
#
# COMPACT_ATOMS: atom_id res chain seq x y z
N PHE A 1 -14.49 -0.65 -26.46
CA PHE A 1 -14.89 -0.35 -25.07
C PHE A 1 -14.37 -1.46 -24.18
N ALA A 2 -13.88 -1.14 -22.98
CA ALA A 2 -13.56 -2.14 -21.96
C ALA A 2 -14.81 -2.48 -21.15
N GLU A 3 -15.02 -3.76 -20.86
CA GLU A 3 -16.09 -4.23 -19.96
C GLU A 3 -15.59 -4.38 -18.52
N VAL A 4 -14.31 -4.71 -18.37
CA VAL A 4 -13.61 -4.76 -17.09
C VAL A 4 -12.29 -4.00 -17.24
N LEU A 5 -12.00 -3.11 -16.30
CA LEU A 5 -10.74 -2.40 -16.18
C LEU A 5 -10.08 -2.79 -14.85
N VAL A 6 -8.83 -3.23 -14.90
CA VAL A 6 -8.04 -3.52 -13.70
C VAL A 6 -6.95 -2.46 -13.55
N GLY A 7 -7.11 -1.61 -12.54
CA GLY A 7 -6.14 -0.60 -12.15
C GLY A 7 -5.04 -1.19 -11.28
N ALA A 8 -3.81 -1.22 -11.80
CA ALA A 8 -2.63 -1.72 -11.09
C ALA A 8 -1.46 -0.71 -11.13
N GLY A 9 -1.77 0.60 -11.25
CA GLY A 9 -0.77 1.66 -11.25
C GLY A 9 -0.09 1.79 -9.88
N GLN A 10 1.24 1.71 -9.84
CA GLN A 10 2.03 1.77 -8.61
C GLN A 10 3.10 2.86 -8.71
N GLN A 11 3.32 3.56 -7.60
CA GLN A 11 4.46 4.46 -7.42
C GLN A 11 5.16 4.08 -6.11
N PRO A 12 6.39 3.53 -6.15
CA PRO A 12 7.09 3.11 -4.94
C PRO A 12 7.26 4.26 -3.94
N GLY A 13 6.76 4.05 -2.72
CA GLY A 13 6.92 4.99 -1.61
C GLY A 13 6.01 6.22 -1.65
N ASP A 14 5.11 6.33 -2.63
CA ASP A 14 4.22 7.47 -2.80
C ASP A 14 2.77 7.02 -3.11
N ARG A 15 1.87 7.97 -3.28
CA ARG A 15 0.51 7.73 -3.74
C ARG A 15 0.51 7.19 -5.16
N ALA A 16 -0.40 6.26 -5.47
CA ALA A 16 -0.60 5.76 -6.82
C ALA A 16 -0.93 6.92 -7.79
N PRO A 17 -0.35 6.95 -9.01
CA PRO A 17 -0.64 7.98 -9.98
C PRO A 17 -2.04 7.78 -10.56
N ILE A 18 -2.77 8.88 -10.80
CA ILE A 18 -4.06 8.81 -11.48
C ILE A 18 -3.82 8.56 -12.98
N LEU A 19 -4.09 7.35 -13.42
CA LEU A 19 -3.96 6.92 -14.82
C LEU A 19 -5.29 7.01 -15.57
N VAL A 20 -6.40 6.81 -14.85
CA VAL A 20 -7.75 6.88 -15.41
C VAL A 20 -8.47 8.07 -14.77
N ARG A 21 -8.69 9.12 -15.56
CA ARG A 21 -9.39 10.32 -15.13
C ARG A 21 -10.90 10.11 -15.16
N GLN A 22 -11.65 10.96 -14.47
CA GLN A 22 -13.11 10.86 -14.39
C GLN A 22 -13.76 10.97 -15.78
N GLU A 23 -13.22 11.78 -16.69
CA GLU A 23 -13.72 11.89 -18.06
C GLU A 23 -13.62 10.58 -18.85
N HIS A 24 -12.62 9.74 -18.57
CA HIS A 24 -12.46 8.45 -19.25
C HIS A 24 -13.57 7.46 -18.85
N LEU A 25 -14.08 7.55 -17.61
CA LEU A 25 -15.12 6.66 -17.10
C LEU A 25 -16.48 6.94 -17.72
N LYS A 26 -16.77 8.20 -18.07
CA LYS A 26 -17.99 8.59 -18.79
C LYS A 26 -18.07 7.98 -20.19
N LEU A 27 -16.93 7.58 -20.76
CA LEU A 27 -16.84 6.89 -22.04
C LEU A 27 -17.01 5.37 -21.92
N MET A 28 -17.00 4.83 -20.70
CA MET A 28 -17.20 3.41 -20.47
C MET A 28 -18.68 3.03 -20.63
N LYS A 29 -18.92 1.79 -21.05
CA LYS A 29 -20.28 1.25 -21.11
C LYS A 29 -20.89 1.27 -19.70
N PRO A 30 -22.15 1.71 -19.52
CA PRO A 30 -22.84 1.57 -18.24
C PRO A 30 -22.78 0.12 -17.74
N ARG A 31 -22.63 -0.06 -16.42
CA ARG A 31 -22.49 -1.36 -15.74
C ARG A 31 -21.20 -2.13 -16.05
N SER A 32 -20.24 -1.52 -16.75
CA SER A 32 -18.86 -2.03 -16.77
C SER A 32 -18.25 -1.99 -15.36
N VAL A 33 -17.12 -2.69 -15.18
CA VAL A 33 -16.48 -2.87 -13.88
C VAL A 33 -15.08 -2.25 -13.89
N VAL A 34 -14.75 -1.56 -12.80
CA VAL A 34 -13.40 -1.11 -12.46
C VAL A 34 -12.96 -1.84 -11.19
N ILE A 35 -11.79 -2.47 -11.24
CA ILE A 35 -11.14 -3.10 -10.10
C ILE A 35 -9.84 -2.35 -9.84
N ASP A 36 -9.80 -1.50 -8.81
CA ASP A 36 -8.61 -0.70 -8.49
C ASP A 36 -7.79 -1.38 -7.38
N VAL A 37 -6.81 -2.19 -7.81
CA VAL A 37 -5.90 -2.93 -6.92
C VAL A 37 -4.87 -1.98 -6.28
N ALA A 38 -4.64 -0.81 -6.88
CA ALA A 38 -3.76 0.23 -6.34
C ALA A 38 -4.39 1.02 -5.17
N ILE A 39 -5.60 0.67 -4.73
CA ILE A 39 -6.32 1.38 -3.67
C ILE A 39 -5.56 1.44 -2.33
N ASN A 40 -4.69 0.46 -2.05
CA ASN A 40 -3.83 0.46 -0.86
C ASN A 40 -2.89 1.68 -0.79
N GLN A 41 -2.67 2.37 -1.91
CA GLN A 41 -1.89 3.60 -2.01
C GLN A 41 -2.71 4.76 -2.59
N GLY A 42 -4.04 4.74 -2.42
CA GLY A 42 -4.92 5.83 -2.83
C GLY A 42 -5.57 5.69 -4.21
N GLY A 43 -5.33 4.59 -4.94
CA GLY A 43 -6.00 4.24 -6.20
C GLY A 43 -5.42 4.95 -7.42
N CYS A 44 -5.42 4.26 -8.56
CA CYS A 44 -4.97 4.82 -9.84
C CYS A 44 -6.11 5.29 -10.76
N VAL A 45 -7.36 5.12 -10.33
CA VAL A 45 -8.56 5.64 -10.99
C VAL A 45 -9.14 6.81 -10.18
N ALA A 46 -9.44 7.93 -10.83
CA ALA A 46 -9.80 9.18 -10.17
C ALA A 46 -11.04 9.08 -9.25
N THR A 47 -12.01 8.25 -9.61
CA THR A 47 -13.25 8.02 -8.83
C THR A 47 -13.13 6.93 -7.78
N SER A 48 -11.97 6.26 -7.69
CA SER A 48 -11.76 5.23 -6.69
C SER A 48 -11.76 5.83 -5.29
N ARG A 49 -12.47 5.16 -4.38
CA ARG A 49 -12.38 5.37 -2.94
C ARG A 49 -12.32 4.01 -2.25
N PRO A 50 -11.66 3.90 -1.09
CA PRO A 50 -11.62 2.64 -0.36
C PRO A 50 -13.02 2.11 -0.06
N THR A 51 -13.18 0.80 -0.22
CA THR A 51 -14.36 0.03 0.18
C THR A 51 -13.97 -1.01 1.22
N THR A 52 -14.89 -1.88 1.64
CA THR A 52 -14.59 -2.94 2.62
C THR A 52 -15.00 -4.30 2.07
N HIS A 53 -14.51 -5.39 2.65
CA HIS A 53 -14.98 -6.73 2.27
C HIS A 53 -16.50 -6.92 2.47
N ARG A 54 -17.12 -6.18 3.42
CA ARG A 54 -18.56 -6.23 3.67
C ARG A 54 -19.36 -5.45 2.62
N GLU A 55 -18.83 -4.31 2.20
CA GLU A 55 -19.42 -3.42 1.20
C GLU A 55 -18.38 -3.17 0.09
N PRO A 56 -18.17 -4.15 -0.80
CA PRO A 56 -16.99 -4.19 -1.68
C PRO A 56 -17.11 -3.34 -2.93
N THR A 57 -18.31 -2.86 -3.25
CA THR A 57 -18.57 -2.16 -4.49
C THR A 57 -19.42 -0.91 -4.33
N PHE A 58 -19.28 0.01 -5.28
CA PHE A 58 -20.13 1.19 -5.42
C PHE A 58 -20.22 1.60 -6.89
N LEU A 59 -21.23 2.40 -7.24
CA LEU A 59 -21.35 2.97 -8.58
C LEU A 59 -20.77 4.39 -8.61
N ALA A 60 -19.99 4.70 -9.64
CA ALA A 60 -19.58 6.05 -9.99
C ALA A 60 -19.58 6.19 -11.52
N GLU A 61 -20.16 7.27 -12.04
CA GLU A 61 -20.31 7.49 -13.50
C GLU A 61 -20.99 6.32 -14.24
N GLY A 62 -21.90 5.60 -13.56
CA GLY A 62 -22.56 4.41 -14.12
C GLY A 62 -21.67 3.15 -14.21
N VAL A 63 -20.45 3.20 -13.67
CA VAL A 63 -19.46 2.11 -13.65
C VAL A 63 -19.35 1.53 -12.24
N LEU A 64 -19.37 0.21 -12.12
CA LEU A 64 -19.24 -0.50 -10.84
C LEU A 64 -17.77 -0.56 -10.43
N HIS A 65 -17.43 0.05 -9.30
CA HIS A 65 -16.08 0.04 -8.74
C HIS A 65 -15.96 -1.03 -7.67
N TYR A 66 -14.86 -1.77 -7.71
CA TYR A 66 -14.33 -2.59 -6.63
C TYR A 66 -12.97 -2.02 -6.23
N ALA A 67 -12.85 -1.58 -4.98
CA ALA A 67 -11.66 -0.89 -4.48
C ALA A 67 -11.41 -1.29 -3.03
N VAL A 68 -11.41 -2.61 -2.77
CA VAL A 68 -11.20 -3.15 -1.43
C VAL A 68 -9.70 -3.18 -1.15
N PRO A 69 -9.20 -2.51 -0.09
CA PRO A 69 -7.81 -2.63 0.31
C PRO A 69 -7.54 -4.02 0.89
N ASN A 70 -6.27 -4.43 0.93
CA ASN A 70 -5.86 -5.71 1.53
C ASN A 70 -6.65 -6.93 0.99
N ILE A 71 -6.88 -6.98 -0.34
CA ILE A 71 -7.55 -8.10 -1.05
C ILE A 71 -7.00 -9.48 -0.61
N PRO A 72 -5.68 -9.70 -0.41
CA PRO A 72 -5.15 -11.00 0.00
C PRO A 72 -5.74 -11.54 1.32
N SER A 73 -6.27 -10.66 2.20
CA SER A 73 -6.90 -11.09 3.45
C SER A 73 -8.13 -11.97 3.25
N ALA A 74 -8.81 -11.86 2.10
CA ALA A 74 -9.92 -12.75 1.74
C ALA A 74 -9.49 -14.22 1.56
N VAL A 75 -8.19 -14.46 1.33
CA VAL A 75 -7.59 -15.79 1.16
C VAL A 75 -6.43 -15.98 2.15
N ALA A 76 -6.68 -15.66 3.42
CA ALA A 76 -5.69 -15.56 4.49
C ALA A 76 -4.71 -16.75 4.57
N ARG A 77 -5.19 -18.00 4.42
CA ARG A 77 -4.31 -19.19 4.43
C ARG A 77 -3.25 -19.13 3.33
N THR A 78 -3.69 -18.90 2.09
CA THR A 78 -2.79 -18.80 0.93
C THR A 78 -1.87 -17.59 1.03
N ALA A 79 -2.41 -16.44 1.44
CA ALA A 79 -1.64 -15.21 1.63
C ALA A 79 -0.55 -15.37 2.70
N ALA A 80 -0.86 -16.04 3.82
CA ALA A 80 0.11 -16.31 4.89
C ALA A 80 1.25 -17.22 4.42
N HIS A 81 0.95 -18.28 3.65
CA HIS A 81 1.99 -19.13 3.08
C HIS A 81 2.87 -18.34 2.09
N ALA A 82 2.27 -17.56 1.19
CA ALA A 82 3.02 -16.75 0.23
C ALA A 82 3.92 -15.72 0.93
N LEU A 83 3.38 -15.01 1.92
CA LEU A 83 4.13 -14.03 2.70
C LEU A 83 5.27 -14.67 3.49
N ASN A 84 5.01 -15.77 4.20
CA ASN A 84 6.04 -16.47 4.97
C ASN A 84 7.18 -16.95 4.06
N ASN A 85 6.87 -17.55 2.92
CA ASN A 85 7.90 -18.02 1.98
C ASN A 85 8.78 -16.86 1.48
N ALA A 86 8.22 -15.67 1.29
CA ALA A 86 8.99 -14.49 0.91
C ALA A 86 9.81 -13.89 2.07
N LEU A 87 9.33 -14.00 3.30
CA LEU A 87 9.97 -13.40 4.49
C LEU A 87 11.01 -14.29 5.17
N LEU A 88 10.90 -15.61 5.06
CA LEU A 88 11.79 -16.56 5.75
C LEU A 88 13.30 -16.27 5.55
N PRO A 89 13.80 -15.94 4.35
CA PRO A 89 15.21 -15.59 4.15
C PRO A 89 15.68 -14.40 4.99
N PHE A 90 14.79 -13.49 5.36
CA PHE A 90 15.08 -12.32 6.19
C PHE A 90 14.87 -12.59 7.67
N LEU A 91 13.87 -13.39 8.04
CA LEU A 91 13.53 -13.68 9.43
C LEU A 91 14.55 -14.60 10.11
N LEU A 92 15.09 -15.60 9.41
CA LEU A 92 16.05 -16.55 10.00
C LEU A 92 17.37 -15.87 10.43
N PRO A 93 18.01 -15.01 9.62
CA PRO A 93 19.19 -14.26 10.07
C PRO A 93 18.91 -13.37 11.27
N ILE A 94 17.76 -12.69 11.30
CA ILE A 94 17.35 -11.85 12.43
C ILE A 94 17.18 -12.70 13.69
N ALA A 95 16.52 -13.85 13.59
CA ALA A 95 16.30 -14.75 14.72
C ALA A 95 17.62 -15.31 15.28
N ASN A 96 18.58 -15.65 14.42
CA ASN A 96 19.83 -16.28 14.83
C ASN A 96 20.89 -15.28 15.34
N ALA A 97 20.97 -14.09 14.74
CA ALA A 97 22.07 -13.16 14.97
C ALA A 97 21.63 -11.80 15.53
N GLY A 98 20.33 -11.52 15.60
CA GLY A 98 19.78 -10.21 15.90
C GLY A 98 19.76 -9.27 14.69
N ILE A 99 18.93 -8.22 14.77
CA ILE A 99 18.70 -7.31 13.65
C ILE A 99 19.96 -6.56 13.19
N GLU A 100 20.81 -6.12 14.12
CA GLU A 100 22.02 -5.34 13.79
C GLU A 100 23.01 -6.16 12.97
N ARG A 101 23.26 -7.42 13.35
CA ARG A 101 24.12 -8.34 12.58
C ARG A 101 23.44 -8.81 11.29
N ALA A 102 22.12 -9.00 11.30
CA ALA A 102 21.40 -9.37 10.08
C ALA A 102 21.52 -8.27 9.00
N MET A 103 21.45 -6.99 9.40
CA MET A 103 21.62 -5.85 8.49
C MET A 103 23.01 -5.78 7.86
N THR A 104 24.07 -6.22 8.55
CA THR A 104 25.43 -6.20 7.98
C THR A 104 25.64 -7.25 6.90
N HIS A 105 24.84 -8.33 6.91
CA HIS A 105 24.94 -9.42 5.94
C HIS A 105 23.89 -9.34 4.82
N GLU A 106 22.77 -8.65 5.04
CA GLU A 106 21.67 -8.51 4.07
C GLU A 106 21.33 -7.04 3.81
N ASN A 107 21.85 -6.50 2.71
CA ASN A 107 21.67 -5.10 2.33
C ASN A 107 20.19 -4.71 2.13
N ALA A 108 19.30 -5.65 1.78
CA ALA A 108 17.87 -5.36 1.72
C ALA A 108 17.30 -5.04 3.11
N LEU A 109 17.74 -5.75 4.16
CA LEU A 109 17.35 -5.45 5.54
C LEU A 109 17.85 -4.09 5.98
N ALA A 110 19.13 -3.77 5.70
CA ALA A 110 19.70 -2.47 6.06
C ALA A 110 18.89 -1.28 5.51
N ARG A 111 18.36 -1.42 4.28
CA ARG A 111 17.50 -0.39 3.65
C ARG A 111 16.04 -0.41 4.13
N ALA A 112 15.59 -1.52 4.70
CA ALA A 112 14.20 -1.72 5.11
C ALA A 112 13.92 -1.29 6.56
N VAL A 113 14.93 -1.30 7.45
CA VAL A 113 14.74 -0.88 8.85
C VAL A 113 14.44 0.61 8.90
N GLY A 114 13.21 0.97 9.25
CA GLY A 114 12.77 2.37 9.35
C GLY A 114 13.27 3.08 10.61
N LEU A 115 13.26 2.40 11.76
CA LEU A 115 13.67 2.90 13.07
C LEU A 115 14.53 1.87 13.78
N LEU A 116 15.61 2.30 14.44
CA LEU A 116 16.41 1.46 15.31
C LEU A 116 16.78 2.24 16.57
N ARG A 117 16.44 1.70 17.75
CA ARG A 117 16.73 2.33 19.06
C ARG A 117 16.19 3.77 19.17
N GLY A 118 15.06 4.06 18.53
CA GLY A 118 14.44 5.39 18.52
C GLY A 118 14.94 6.32 17.40
N GLU A 119 16.01 5.95 16.69
CA GLU A 119 16.58 6.76 15.62
C GLU A 119 16.05 6.36 14.25
N PRO A 120 15.62 7.31 13.40
CA PRO A 120 15.18 7.03 12.05
C PRO A 120 16.36 6.68 11.16
N LEU A 121 16.28 5.54 10.47
CA LEU A 121 17.34 5.04 9.59
C LEU A 121 17.05 5.26 8.10
N THR A 122 15.78 5.43 7.71
CA THR A 122 15.42 5.72 6.31
C THR A 122 15.08 7.20 6.12
N PRO A 123 15.46 7.80 4.98
CA PRO A 123 15.08 9.18 4.66
C PRO A 123 13.57 9.43 4.72
N GLN A 124 12.77 8.45 4.31
CA GLN A 124 11.31 8.55 4.30
C GLN A 124 10.74 8.62 5.71
N VAL A 125 11.22 7.79 6.64
CA VAL A 125 10.79 7.82 8.04
C VAL A 125 11.30 9.09 8.72
N ASN A 126 12.57 9.46 8.49
CA ASN A 126 13.15 10.68 9.03
C ASN A 126 12.37 11.94 8.60
N ALA A 127 12.03 12.06 7.31
CA ALA A 127 11.26 13.18 6.78
C ALA A 127 9.86 13.25 7.42
N ARG A 128 9.18 12.11 7.58
CA ARG A 128 7.84 12.05 8.20
C ARG A 128 7.86 12.40 9.69
N LEU A 129 8.86 11.93 10.44
CA LEU A 129 8.97 12.20 11.88
C LEU A 129 9.41 13.64 12.16
N ARG A 130 10.31 14.21 11.35
CA ARG A 130 10.71 15.63 11.49
C ARG A 130 9.60 16.59 11.06
N GLY A 131 8.76 16.20 10.10
CA GLY A 131 7.55 16.94 9.75
C GLY A 131 6.48 16.98 10.86
N SER A 132 6.51 16.05 11.83
CA SER A 132 5.63 16.08 13.01
C SER A 132 6.21 16.82 14.22
N ALA A 133 7.52 17.11 14.23
CA ALA A 133 8.18 17.77 15.36
C ALA A 133 7.83 19.27 15.50
N THR A 134 7.24 19.89 14.49
CA THR A 134 6.78 21.29 14.55
C THR A 134 5.35 21.47 15.09
N ALA A 135 4.63 20.39 15.43
CA ALA A 135 3.22 20.47 15.84
C ALA A 135 2.91 20.00 17.27
N THR A 136 3.89 19.52 18.05
CA THR A 136 3.60 18.94 19.39
C THR A 136 4.59 19.39 20.47
N GLN A 137 5.01 20.66 20.42
CA GLN A 137 5.82 21.28 21.47
C GLN A 137 5.26 22.65 21.84
N LEU A 138 3.98 22.68 22.20
CA LEU A 138 3.28 23.79 22.84
C LEU A 138 1.96 23.26 23.42
N GLU A 139 2.08 22.42 24.44
CA GLU A 139 1.10 22.17 25.51
C GLU A 139 1.51 20.88 26.25
N ILE A 140 2.42 21.05 27.20
CA ILE A 140 2.51 20.40 28.51
C ILE A 140 3.93 20.70 29.01
N LEU A 141 3.98 21.50 30.09
CA LEU A 141 5.10 22.17 30.75
C LEU A 141 5.50 23.52 30.15
#